data_AF-A0A8J6GXB4-F1
#
_entry.id   AF-A0A8J6GXB4-F1
#
_cell.length_a   1.000
_cell.length_b   1.000
_cell.length_c   1.000
_cell.angle_alpha   90.00
_cell.angle_beta   90.00
_cell.angle_gamma   90.00
#
_symmetry.space_group_name_H-M   'P 1'
#
loop_
_entity.id
_entity.type
_entity.pdbx_description
1 polymer ?
#
loop_
_entity_poly.entity_id
_entity_poly.type
_entity_poly.pdbx_seq_one_letter_code
_entity_poly.pdbx_strand_id
1 'polypeptide(L)'
;MKRKKRRRRRRMRSKGQEGMVIWKLDLWKDFQTPGTSDVEVNEKKDRVTDALNATRAAVEEGIVLGGGCALLRCIPALDSLKPSNEDQKIGIDIIKRALKIPAMTIAKNAGVEGSLIVEKILQSSSEVGYDAMLGEFVNMVEKGIIDPTKVVRTALLDALGVASLLTTAEAVVTEIPKEEKDPGMGAMGRMGGGMGGGMF
;
A
#
# COMPACT_ATOMS: atom_id res chain seq x y z
N MET A 1 37.16 -15.43 4.56
CA MET A 1 36.15 -14.56 5.23
C MET A 1 36.71 -13.62 6.33
N LYS A 2 37.55 -14.09 7.28
CA LYS A 2 38.05 -13.28 8.42
C LYS A 2 38.96 -12.08 8.03
N ARG A 3 39.75 -12.18 6.94
CA ARG A 3 40.63 -11.09 6.45
C ARG A 3 39.85 -9.92 5.80
N LYS A 4 38.75 -10.19 5.07
CA LYS A 4 37.85 -9.15 4.53
C LYS A 4 37.12 -8.40 5.67
N LYS A 5 36.64 -9.11 6.71
CA LYS A 5 36.04 -8.51 7.92
C LYS A 5 37.00 -7.56 8.66
N ARG A 6 38.29 -7.92 8.79
CA ARG A 6 39.32 -7.06 9.43
C ARG A 6 39.65 -5.79 8.63
N ARG A 7 39.72 -5.86 7.29
CA ARG A 7 39.91 -4.66 6.44
C ARG A 7 38.68 -3.74 6.45
N ARG A 8 37.47 -4.29 6.52
CA ARG A 8 36.21 -3.54 6.63
C ARG A 8 36.10 -2.77 7.96
N ARG A 9 36.52 -3.36 9.09
CA ARG A 9 36.58 -2.68 10.41
C ARG A 9 37.55 -1.50 10.46
N ARG A 10 38.65 -1.50 9.68
CA ARG A 10 39.59 -0.36 9.65
C ARG A 10 39.03 0.85 8.89
N ARG A 11 38.19 0.65 7.87
CA ARG A 11 37.49 1.74 7.15
C ARG A 11 36.34 2.36 7.96
N MET A 12 35.86 1.70 9.02
CA MET A 12 34.81 2.22 9.91
C MET A 12 35.25 3.43 10.76
N ARG A 13 36.55 3.55 11.07
CA ARG A 13 37.05 4.65 11.91
C ARG A 13 37.31 5.96 11.15
N SER A 14 37.26 5.99 9.82
CA SER A 14 37.69 7.14 9.02
C SER A 14 36.56 7.89 8.30
N LYS A 15 35.30 7.48 8.47
CA LYS A 15 34.16 8.12 7.80
C LYS A 15 33.35 8.88 8.84
N GLY A 16 33.22 10.20 8.68
CA GLY A 16 32.38 11.06 9.52
C GLY A 16 30.89 10.71 9.44
N GLN A 17 30.03 11.51 10.08
CA GLN A 17 28.59 11.22 10.23
C GLN A 17 27.89 10.88 8.90
N GLU A 18 28.16 11.60 7.81
CA GLU A 18 27.59 11.31 6.47
C GLU A 18 28.02 9.94 5.92
N GLY A 19 29.29 9.57 6.11
CA GLY A 19 29.79 8.28 5.70
C GLY A 19 29.29 7.12 6.56
N MET A 20 28.79 7.41 7.76
CA MET A 20 28.11 6.43 8.63
C MET A 20 26.65 6.18 8.19
N VAL A 21 25.97 7.18 7.62
CA VAL A 21 24.64 7.04 7.01
C VAL A 21 24.71 6.19 5.74
N ILE A 22 25.67 6.47 4.86
CA ILE A 22 25.92 5.66 3.65
C ILE A 22 26.31 4.22 4.03
N TRP A 23 27.10 4.03 5.10
CA TRP A 23 27.42 2.70 5.61
C TRP A 23 26.23 1.98 6.23
N LYS A 24 25.28 2.68 6.87
CA LYS A 24 24.05 2.08 7.39
C LYS A 24 23.16 1.58 6.25
N LEU A 25 23.14 2.31 5.13
CA LEU A 25 22.49 1.89 3.88
C LEU A 25 23.21 0.72 3.19
N ASP A 26 24.55 0.71 3.18
CA ASP A 26 25.34 -0.42 2.64
C ASP A 26 25.26 -1.68 3.51
N LEU A 27 25.20 -1.55 4.84
CA LEU A 27 24.95 -2.69 5.75
C LEU A 27 23.58 -3.32 5.53
N TRP A 28 22.61 -2.50 5.12
CA TRP A 28 21.26 -2.93 4.82
C TRP A 28 21.20 -3.75 3.52
N LYS A 29 21.98 -3.35 2.49
CA LYS A 29 22.20 -4.17 1.28
C LYS A 29 22.89 -5.50 1.57
N ASP A 30 23.75 -5.55 2.59
CA ASP A 30 24.50 -6.74 3.00
C ASP A 30 23.70 -7.70 3.93
N PHE A 31 22.43 -7.39 4.29
CA PHE A 31 21.61 -8.30 5.10
C PHE A 31 21.10 -9.48 4.25
N GLN A 32 21.91 -10.53 4.17
CA GLN A 32 21.52 -11.79 3.53
C GLN A 32 20.61 -12.59 4.47
N THR A 33 19.32 -12.61 4.17
CA THR A 33 18.37 -13.58 4.73
C THR A 33 18.64 -14.96 4.13
N PRO A 34 18.90 -15.99 4.95
CA PRO A 34 19.01 -17.35 4.44
C PRO A 34 17.65 -17.85 3.96
N GLY A 35 17.62 -18.44 2.76
CA GLY A 35 16.44 -19.03 2.13
C GLY A 35 16.86 -20.07 1.10
N THR A 36 15.94 -20.98 0.78
CA THR A 36 16.20 -22.15 -0.06
C THR A 36 15.94 -21.85 -1.54
N SER A 37 15.08 -20.85 -1.81
CA SER A 37 14.78 -20.32 -3.14
C SER A 37 14.86 -18.79 -3.14
N ASP A 38 15.11 -18.18 -4.31
CA ASP A 38 15.18 -16.71 -4.45
C ASP A 38 13.87 -16.03 -4.05
N VAL A 39 12.74 -16.68 -4.26
CA VAL A 39 11.40 -16.19 -3.87
C VAL A 39 11.30 -16.06 -2.35
N GLU A 40 11.69 -17.10 -1.59
CA GLU A 40 11.67 -17.06 -0.12
C GLU A 40 12.61 -15.98 0.45
N VAL A 41 13.78 -15.80 -0.17
CA VAL A 41 14.75 -14.79 0.25
C VAL A 41 14.17 -13.39 0.05
N ASN A 42 13.52 -13.13 -1.08
CA ASN A 42 12.91 -11.84 -1.39
C ASN A 42 11.74 -11.53 -0.47
N GLU A 43 10.81 -12.47 -0.25
CA GLU A 43 9.71 -12.25 0.70
C GLU A 43 10.21 -11.92 2.11
N LYS A 44 11.27 -12.61 2.58
CA LYS A 44 11.85 -12.32 3.90
C LYS A 44 12.49 -10.93 3.94
N LYS A 45 13.12 -10.48 2.86
CA LYS A 45 13.68 -9.12 2.78
C LYS A 45 12.58 -8.06 2.80
N ASP A 46 11.51 -8.28 2.05
CA ASP A 46 10.38 -7.35 1.98
C ASP A 46 9.73 -7.23 3.36
N ARG A 47 9.45 -8.35 4.04
CA ARG A 47 8.93 -8.34 5.42
C ARG A 47 9.82 -7.57 6.41
N VAL A 48 11.14 -7.73 6.32
CA VAL A 48 12.08 -7.00 7.20
C VAL A 48 12.12 -5.51 6.86
N THR A 49 12.03 -5.17 5.58
CA THR A 49 11.99 -3.79 5.10
C THR A 49 10.73 -3.09 5.59
N ASP A 50 9.58 -3.75 5.47
CA ASP A 50 8.29 -3.25 5.92
C ASP A 50 8.28 -3.02 7.43
N ALA A 51 8.77 -3.99 8.22
CA ALA A 51 8.87 -3.86 9.67
C ALA A 51 9.78 -2.69 10.08
N LEU A 52 10.91 -2.50 9.39
CA LEU A 52 11.83 -1.39 9.66
C LEU A 52 11.18 -0.03 9.33
N ASN A 53 10.45 0.05 8.22
CA ASN A 53 9.78 1.28 7.82
C ASN A 53 8.58 1.60 8.73
N ALA A 54 7.82 0.58 9.14
CA ALA A 54 6.71 0.73 10.08
C ALA A 54 7.19 1.25 11.45
N THR A 55 8.27 0.69 11.98
CA THR A 55 8.85 1.14 13.26
C THR A 55 9.41 2.56 13.16
N ARG A 56 10.04 2.94 12.04
CA ARG A 56 10.46 4.33 11.80
C ARG A 56 9.27 5.30 11.77
N ALA A 57 8.23 4.96 11.01
CA ALA A 57 7.01 5.77 10.92
C ALA A 57 6.30 5.92 12.27
N ALA A 58 6.28 4.85 13.06
CA ALA A 58 5.70 4.86 14.41
C ALA A 58 6.49 5.75 15.38
N VAL A 59 7.82 5.83 15.24
CA VAL A 59 8.66 6.71 16.07
C VAL A 59 8.46 8.19 15.70
N GLU A 60 8.22 8.50 14.42
CA GLU A 60 8.06 9.88 13.96
C GLU A 60 6.73 10.51 14.39
N GLU A 61 5.61 9.78 14.26
CA GLU A 61 4.26 10.34 14.43
C GLU A 61 3.36 9.55 15.39
N GLY A 62 3.91 8.54 16.06
CA GLY A 62 3.18 7.68 16.98
C GLY A 62 2.39 6.57 16.29
N ILE A 63 1.51 5.98 17.08
CA ILE A 63 0.71 4.81 16.73
C ILE A 63 -0.77 5.05 16.97
N VAL A 64 -1.61 4.36 16.22
CA VAL A 64 -3.07 4.35 16.33
C VAL A 64 -3.58 2.91 16.32
N LEU A 65 -4.87 2.74 16.63
CA LEU A 65 -5.52 1.43 16.62
C LEU A 65 -5.60 0.87 15.21
N GLY A 66 -5.15 -0.37 15.04
CA GLY A 66 -5.12 -1.01 13.73
C GLY A 66 -6.48 -1.50 13.24
N GLY A 67 -6.47 -2.26 12.15
CA GLY A 67 -7.65 -2.97 11.64
C GLY A 67 -8.78 -2.05 11.16
N GLY A 68 -8.45 -0.80 10.77
CA GLY A 68 -9.44 0.21 10.39
C GLY A 68 -10.20 0.84 11.56
N CYS A 69 -9.91 0.44 12.81
CA CYS A 69 -10.58 0.99 13.99
C CYS A 69 -10.29 2.49 14.16
N ALA A 70 -9.05 2.93 13.91
CA ALA A 70 -8.70 4.35 13.97
C ALA A 70 -9.61 5.22 13.09
N LEU A 71 -9.89 4.79 11.86
CA LEU A 71 -10.75 5.52 10.91
C LEU A 71 -12.20 5.59 11.40
N LEU A 72 -12.71 4.51 11.98
CA LEU A 72 -14.05 4.48 12.58
C LEU A 72 -14.17 5.47 13.75
N ARG A 73 -13.14 5.57 14.60
CA ARG A 73 -13.13 6.49 15.73
C ARG A 73 -13.05 7.96 15.32
N CYS A 74 -12.62 8.25 14.08
CA CYS A 74 -12.63 9.61 13.53
C CYS A 74 -14.01 10.06 13.02
N ILE A 75 -14.97 9.15 12.81
CA ILE A 75 -16.30 9.49 12.26
C ILE A 75 -17.03 10.58 13.07
N PRO A 76 -17.10 10.51 14.42
CA PRO A 76 -17.78 11.54 15.21
C PRO A 76 -17.17 12.93 15.06
N ALA A 77 -15.87 13.04 14.75
CA ALA A 77 -15.23 14.33 14.51
C ALA A 77 -15.82 15.03 13.27
N LEU A 78 -16.30 14.27 12.28
CA LEU A 78 -16.95 14.82 11.09
C LEU A 78 -18.34 15.41 11.37
N ASP A 79 -18.99 15.02 12.47
CA ASP A 79 -20.28 15.60 12.88
C ASP A 79 -20.14 17.05 13.38
N SER A 80 -18.92 17.45 13.76
CA SER A 80 -18.63 18.83 14.17
C SER A 80 -18.50 19.82 13.01
N LEU A 81 -18.38 19.32 11.77
CA LEU A 81 -18.23 20.15 10.58
C LEU A 81 -19.56 20.76 10.18
N LYS A 82 -19.59 22.08 9.97
CA LYS A 82 -20.77 22.81 9.50
C LYS A 82 -20.69 22.99 7.98
N PRO A 83 -21.51 22.29 7.18
CA PRO A 83 -21.50 22.46 5.74
C PRO A 83 -22.10 23.82 5.35
N SER A 84 -21.56 24.43 4.29
CA SER A 84 -22.05 25.70 3.74
C SER A 84 -23.22 25.51 2.76
N ASN A 85 -23.31 24.34 2.13
CA ASN A 85 -24.35 23.97 1.17
C ASN A 85 -24.69 22.46 1.28
N GLU A 86 -25.78 22.03 0.63
CA GLU A 86 -26.18 20.62 0.62
C GLU A 86 -25.13 19.70 -0.05
N ASP A 87 -24.41 20.19 -1.06
CA ASP A 87 -23.36 19.41 -1.73
C ASP A 87 -22.20 19.06 -0.78
N GLN A 88 -21.78 20.00 0.08
CA GLN A 88 -20.77 19.73 1.11
C GLN A 88 -21.28 18.72 2.15
N LYS A 89 -22.56 18.77 2.49
CA LYS A 89 -23.17 17.79 3.40
C LYS A 89 -23.15 16.38 2.80
N ILE A 90 -23.51 16.25 1.52
CA ILE A 90 -23.42 14.99 0.78
C ILE A 90 -21.95 14.51 0.74
N GLY A 91 -20.99 15.40 0.51
CA GLY A 91 -19.57 15.08 0.53
C GLY A 91 -19.10 14.53 1.89
N ILE A 92 -19.50 15.16 2.99
CA ILE A 92 -19.20 14.67 4.35
C ILE A 92 -19.78 13.26 4.56
N ASP A 93 -21.03 13.01 4.13
CA ASP A 93 -21.67 11.71 4.27
C ASP A 93 -20.99 10.61 3.43
N ILE A 94 -20.45 10.96 2.25
CA ILE A 94 -19.63 10.04 1.43
C ILE A 94 -18.37 9.63 2.21
N ILE A 95 -17.66 10.59 2.82
CA ILE A 95 -16.46 10.29 3.60
C ILE A 95 -16.80 9.43 4.82
N LYS A 96 -17.89 9.72 5.54
CA LYS A 96 -18.34 8.90 6.68
C LYS A 96 -18.58 7.44 6.28
N ARG A 97 -19.15 7.21 5.09
CA ARG A 97 -19.34 5.85 4.55
C ARG A 97 -18.00 5.22 4.17
N ALA A 98 -17.12 5.96 3.50
CA ALA A 98 -15.82 5.48 3.06
C ALA A 98 -14.93 5.02 4.22
N LEU A 99 -14.94 5.75 5.35
CA LEU A 99 -14.16 5.40 6.54
C LEU A 99 -14.55 4.05 7.17
N LYS A 100 -15.77 3.55 6.91
CA LYS A 100 -16.22 2.24 7.39
C LYS A 100 -15.70 1.08 6.55
N ILE A 101 -15.41 1.32 5.27
CA ILE A 101 -15.09 0.29 4.30
C ILE A 101 -13.85 -0.53 4.71
N PRO A 102 -12.73 0.04 5.17
CA PRO A 102 -11.54 -0.75 5.50
C PRO A 102 -11.81 -1.82 6.57
N ALA A 103 -12.49 -1.47 7.66
CA ALA A 103 -12.86 -2.41 8.71
C ALA A 103 -13.86 -3.48 8.20
N MET A 104 -14.83 -3.08 7.37
CA MET A 104 -15.76 -4.03 6.74
C MET A 104 -15.05 -5.01 5.81
N THR A 105 -14.08 -4.54 5.02
CA THR A 105 -13.31 -5.38 4.09
C THR A 105 -12.47 -6.40 4.85
N ILE A 106 -11.84 -6.01 5.97
CA ILE A 106 -11.09 -6.93 6.83
C ILE A 106 -12.02 -8.00 7.41
N ALA A 107 -13.16 -7.59 7.96
CA ALA A 107 -14.17 -8.50 8.49
C ALA A 107 -14.72 -9.46 7.42
N LYS A 108 -15.01 -8.96 6.22
CA LYS A 108 -15.45 -9.77 5.08
C LYS A 108 -14.39 -10.78 4.64
N ASN A 109 -13.12 -10.40 4.64
CA ASN A 109 -12.00 -11.30 4.32
C ASN A 109 -11.84 -12.40 5.38
N ALA A 110 -12.26 -12.13 6.63
CA ALA A 110 -12.34 -13.13 7.70
C ALA A 110 -13.61 -13.99 7.64
N GLY A 111 -14.50 -13.79 6.67
CA GLY A 111 -15.71 -14.58 6.47
C GLY A 111 -16.90 -14.19 7.37
N VAL A 112 -16.83 -13.05 8.04
CA VAL A 112 -17.92 -12.54 8.89
C VAL A 112 -18.62 -11.34 8.26
N GLU A 113 -19.83 -11.04 8.72
CA GLU A 113 -20.61 -9.89 8.24
C GLU A 113 -20.00 -8.59 8.76
N GLY A 114 -19.48 -7.76 7.85
CA GLY A 114 -18.68 -6.60 8.22
C GLY A 114 -19.46 -5.44 8.83
N SER A 115 -20.75 -5.29 8.50
CA SER A 115 -21.59 -4.19 9.01
C SER A 115 -21.82 -4.32 10.52
N LEU A 116 -22.16 -5.52 10.98
CA LEU A 116 -22.34 -5.89 12.39
C LEU A 116 -21.05 -5.69 13.19
N ILE A 117 -19.90 -6.05 12.61
CA ILE A 117 -18.61 -5.83 13.27
C ILE A 117 -18.35 -4.34 13.44
N VAL A 118 -18.52 -3.54 12.39
CA VAL A 118 -18.31 -2.08 12.46
C VAL A 118 -19.25 -1.42 13.46
N GLU A 119 -20.52 -1.78 13.48
CA GLU A 119 -21.49 -1.24 14.44
C GLU A 119 -21.09 -1.58 15.87
N LYS A 120 -20.69 -2.82 16.13
CA LYS A 120 -20.23 -3.26 17.45
C LYS A 120 -18.94 -2.57 17.89
N ILE A 121 -18.01 -2.29 16.98
CA ILE A 121 -16.84 -1.46 17.28
C ILE A 121 -17.28 -0.04 17.64
N LEU A 122 -18.17 0.58 16.86
CA LEU A 122 -18.63 1.96 17.14
C LEU A 122 -19.34 2.09 18.50
N GLN A 123 -20.03 1.05 18.97
CA GLN A 123 -20.69 1.01 20.27
C GLN A 123 -19.75 0.68 21.45
N SER A 124 -18.56 0.13 21.19
CA SER A 124 -17.60 -0.25 22.22
C SER A 124 -16.71 0.92 22.66
N SER A 125 -15.95 0.71 23.75
CA SER A 125 -14.96 1.68 24.23
C SER A 125 -13.90 1.95 23.16
N SER A 126 -13.26 3.13 23.23
CA SER A 126 -12.36 3.63 22.20
C SER A 126 -11.24 2.67 21.81
N GLU A 127 -10.72 1.89 22.76
CA GLU A 127 -9.59 0.95 22.59
C GLU A 127 -10.00 -0.44 22.10
N VAL A 128 -11.30 -0.76 22.11
CA VAL A 128 -11.80 -2.06 21.68
C VAL A 128 -11.98 -2.06 20.15
N GLY A 129 -11.44 -3.09 19.52
CA GLY A 129 -11.57 -3.38 18.10
C GLY A 129 -11.87 -4.85 17.85
N TYR A 130 -11.75 -5.26 16.59
CA TYR A 130 -12.00 -6.64 16.16
C TYR A 130 -10.71 -7.30 15.70
N ASP A 131 -10.32 -8.38 16.36
CA ASP A 131 -9.25 -9.26 15.93
C ASP A 131 -9.81 -10.24 14.89
N ALA A 132 -9.52 -9.98 13.62
CA ALA A 132 -9.98 -10.79 12.50
C ALA A 132 -9.34 -12.19 12.42
N MET A 133 -8.21 -12.41 13.11
CA MET A 133 -7.54 -13.71 13.12
C MET A 133 -8.19 -14.66 14.12
N LEU A 134 -8.58 -14.15 15.29
CA LEU A 134 -9.25 -14.93 16.34
C LEU A 134 -10.78 -14.83 16.30
N GLY A 135 -11.32 -13.81 15.63
CA GLY A 135 -12.75 -13.55 15.54
C GLY A 135 -13.34 -12.90 16.79
N GLU A 136 -12.52 -12.24 17.62
CA GLU A 136 -12.91 -11.73 18.94
C GLU A 136 -12.80 -10.20 19.03
N PHE A 137 -13.55 -9.61 19.97
CA PHE A 137 -13.43 -8.20 20.31
C PHE A 137 -12.43 -8.03 21.44
N VAL A 138 -11.38 -7.27 21.20
CA VAL A 138 -10.22 -7.19 22.10
C VAL A 138 -9.78 -5.75 22.29
N ASN A 139 -9.05 -5.48 23.38
CA ASN A 139 -8.28 -4.25 23.48
C ASN A 139 -7.12 -4.33 22.46
N MET A 140 -7.18 -3.47 21.46
CA MET A 140 -6.25 -3.50 20.33
C MET A 140 -4.83 -3.11 20.74
N VAL A 141 -4.69 -2.22 21.74
CA VAL A 141 -3.39 -1.77 22.25
C VAL A 141 -2.71 -2.90 23.03
N GLU A 142 -3.46 -3.55 23.94
CA GLU A 142 -2.93 -4.67 24.73
C GLU A 142 -2.55 -5.87 23.87
N LYS A 143 -3.32 -6.14 22.81
CA LYS A 143 -3.02 -7.20 21.83
C LYS A 143 -1.93 -6.83 20.84
N GLY A 144 -1.50 -5.56 20.81
CA GLY A 144 -0.46 -5.08 19.88
C GLY A 144 -0.93 -4.94 18.43
N ILE A 145 -2.23 -4.84 18.18
CA ILE A 145 -2.81 -4.59 16.86
C ILE A 145 -2.85 -3.08 16.63
N ILE A 146 -1.70 -2.54 16.23
CA ILE A 146 -1.44 -1.11 16.10
C ILE A 146 -0.90 -0.78 14.72
N ASP A 147 -1.31 0.38 14.20
CA ASP A 147 -0.82 0.91 12.93
C ASP A 147 -0.06 2.22 13.16
N PRO A 148 1.03 2.50 12.42
CA PRO A 148 1.69 3.80 12.50
C PRO A 148 0.77 4.93 12.02
N THR A 149 0.66 6.02 12.77
CA THR A 149 -0.22 7.16 12.44
C THR A 149 0.05 7.71 11.03
N LYS A 150 1.35 7.83 10.69
CA LYS A 150 1.81 8.34 9.40
C LYS A 150 1.26 7.51 8.24
N VAL A 151 1.22 6.19 8.39
CA VAL A 151 0.76 5.27 7.32
C VAL A 151 -0.73 5.48 7.07
N VAL A 152 -1.55 5.47 8.13
CA VAL A 152 -3.00 5.65 8.01
C VAL A 152 -3.34 7.02 7.43
N ARG A 153 -2.68 8.09 7.89
CA ARG A 153 -2.91 9.45 7.40
C ARG A 153 -2.50 9.60 5.94
N THR A 154 -1.31 9.14 5.57
CA THR A 154 -0.80 9.27 4.19
C THR A 154 -1.66 8.48 3.23
N ALA A 155 -2.05 7.25 3.59
CA ALA A 155 -2.96 6.45 2.78
C ALA A 155 -4.31 7.14 2.53
N LEU A 156 -4.88 7.80 3.55
CA LEU A 156 -6.14 8.54 3.39
C LEU A 156 -5.95 9.78 2.49
N LEU A 157 -4.86 10.53 2.67
CA LEU A 157 -4.56 11.71 1.85
C LEU A 157 -4.32 11.35 0.38
N ASP A 158 -3.58 10.28 0.11
CA ASP A 158 -3.33 9.79 -1.25
C ASP A 158 -4.63 9.32 -1.92
N ALA A 159 -5.47 8.59 -1.18
CA ALA A 159 -6.79 8.17 -1.67
C ALA A 159 -7.70 9.37 -1.99
N LEU A 160 -7.72 10.39 -1.12
CA LEU A 160 -8.45 11.63 -1.36
C LEU A 160 -7.90 12.40 -2.57
N GLY A 161 -6.59 12.41 -2.77
CA GLY A 161 -5.94 13.02 -3.93
C GLY A 161 -6.44 12.40 -5.25
N VAL A 162 -6.42 11.07 -5.35
CA VAL A 162 -6.93 10.35 -6.53
C VAL A 162 -8.44 10.55 -6.69
N ALA A 163 -9.22 10.45 -5.61
CA ALA A 163 -10.66 10.63 -5.66
C ALA A 163 -11.05 12.03 -6.15
N SER A 164 -10.37 13.08 -5.67
CA SER A 164 -10.60 14.46 -6.10
C SER A 164 -10.28 14.66 -7.59
N LEU A 165 -9.18 14.08 -8.06
CA LEU A 165 -8.80 14.14 -9.47
C LEU A 165 -9.85 13.45 -10.35
N LEU A 166 -10.28 12.23 -9.99
CA LEU A 166 -11.27 11.49 -10.76
C LEU A 166 -12.67 12.13 -10.74
N THR A 167 -13.07 12.72 -9.61
CA THR A 167 -14.39 13.38 -9.47
C THR A 167 -14.49 14.63 -10.35
N THR A 168 -13.37 15.28 -10.63
CA THR A 168 -13.32 16.50 -11.45
C THR A 168 -12.92 16.24 -12.90
N ALA A 169 -12.54 15.01 -13.24
CA ALA A 169 -12.18 14.62 -14.59
C ALA A 169 -13.44 14.41 -15.45
N GLU A 170 -13.70 15.33 -16.37
CA GLU A 170 -14.86 15.25 -17.26
C GLU A 170 -14.62 14.37 -18.50
N ALA A 171 -13.37 14.25 -18.95
CA ALA A 171 -13.01 13.48 -20.13
C ALA A 171 -11.66 12.78 -19.98
N VAL A 172 -11.55 11.59 -20.58
CA VAL A 172 -10.31 10.82 -20.69
C VAL A 172 -10.06 10.55 -22.17
N VAL A 173 -8.91 10.98 -22.67
CA VAL A 173 -8.49 10.71 -24.06
C VAL A 173 -7.50 9.56 -24.03
N THR A 174 -7.79 8.48 -24.77
CA THR A 174 -6.91 7.32 -24.90
C THR A 174 -6.42 7.17 -26.34
N GLU A 175 -5.24 6.58 -26.52
CA GLU A 175 -4.79 6.17 -27.86
C GLU A 175 -5.70 5.06 -28.39
N ILE A 176 -5.92 5.05 -29.71
CA ILE A 176 -6.61 3.94 -30.38
C ILE A 176 -5.72 2.69 -30.25
N PRO A 177 -6.28 1.52 -29.85
CA PRO A 177 -5.51 0.28 -29.82
C PRO A 177 -4.83 0.05 -31.16
N LYS A 178 -3.50 -0.02 -31.15
CA LYS A 178 -2.74 -0.38 -32.35
C LYS A 178 -2.96 -1.87 -32.57
N GLU A 179 -3.44 -2.26 -33.74
CA GLU A 179 -3.36 -3.66 -34.16
C GLU A 179 -1.88 -4.04 -34.19
N GLU A 180 -1.46 -4.87 -33.24
CA GLU A 180 -0.17 -5.55 -33.35
C GLU A 180 -0.24 -6.43 -34.58
N LYS A 181 0.44 -6.01 -35.66
CA LYS A 181 0.68 -6.90 -36.80
C LYS A 181 1.48 -8.07 -36.28
N ASP A 182 0.79 -9.20 -36.10
CA ASP A 182 1.37 -10.49 -35.79
C ASP A 182 2.56 -10.73 -36.75
N PRO A 183 3.81 -10.90 -36.28
CA PRO A 183 4.99 -11.00 -37.14
C PRO A 183 5.02 -12.25 -38.05
N GLY A 184 3.92 -13.00 -38.17
CA GLY A 184 3.90 -14.36 -38.69
C GLY A 184 3.31 -14.60 -40.08
N MET A 185 2.61 -13.65 -40.72
CA MET A 185 1.93 -13.93 -42.01
C MET A 185 2.63 -13.38 -43.27
N GLY A 186 3.94 -13.10 -43.19
CA GLY A 186 4.75 -12.67 -44.34
C GLY A 186 5.45 -13.79 -45.13
N ALA A 187 5.30 -15.06 -44.76
CA ALA A 187 6.16 -16.13 -45.26
C ALA A 187 5.42 -17.42 -45.67
N MET A 188 4.29 -17.32 -46.39
CA MET A 188 3.79 -18.48 -47.13
C MET A 188 2.99 -18.04 -48.36
N GLY A 189 3.71 -17.73 -49.43
CA GLY A 189 3.11 -17.33 -50.71
C GLY A 189 4.09 -17.35 -51.87
N ARG A 190 5.06 -18.27 -51.84
CA ARG A 190 5.91 -18.56 -53.00
C ARG A 190 5.25 -19.66 -53.82
N MET A 191 4.40 -19.31 -54.79
CA MET A 191 4.20 -20.11 -56.01
C MET A 191 3.22 -19.43 -56.99
N GLY A 192 3.66 -19.15 -58.23
CA GLY A 192 2.77 -19.29 -59.39
C GLY A 192 2.50 -18.05 -60.26
N GLY A 193 3.23 -17.98 -61.40
CA GLY A 193 2.79 -17.38 -62.68
C GLY A 193 2.82 -15.85 -62.75
N GLY A 194 3.27 -15.20 -63.81
CA GLY A 194 3.60 -15.60 -65.17
C GLY A 194 3.35 -14.40 -66.09
N MET A 195 4.28 -14.14 -67.02
CA MET A 195 4.16 -13.32 -68.25
C MET A 195 3.71 -11.85 -68.07
N GLY A 196 4.60 -10.88 -68.33
CA GLY A 196 4.76 -10.27 -69.67
C GLY A 196 3.86 -9.02 -69.71
N GLY A 197 4.30 -7.80 -69.96
CA GLY A 197 5.34 -7.23 -70.79
C GLY A 197 4.79 -5.85 -71.24
N GLY A 198 5.67 -4.92 -71.62
CA GLY A 198 5.27 -3.74 -72.40
C GLY A 198 5.28 -2.40 -71.64
N MET A 199 6.17 -1.53 -72.13
CA MET A 199 6.19 -0.07 -71.95
C MET A 199 4.81 0.57 -72.09
N PHE A 200 4.52 1.62 -71.32
CA PHE A 200 4.43 3.04 -71.74
C PHE A 200 4.30 3.91 -70.49
#